data_AF-A0A971GJ29-F1
#
_entry.id   AF-A0A971GJ29-F1
#
_cell.length_a   1.000
_cell.length_b   1.000
_cell.length_c   1.000
_cell.angle_alpha   90.00
_cell.angle_beta   90.00
_cell.angle_gamma   90.00
#
_symmetry.space_group_name_H-M   'P 1'
#
loop_
_entity.id
_entity.type
_entity.pdbx_description
1 polymer ?
#
loop_
_entity_poly.entity_id
_entity_poly.type
_entity_poly.pdbx_seq_one_letter_code
_entity_poly.pdbx_strand_id
1 'polypeptide(L)'
;MASAKPFHKVLEIGCGEGNNIPLIKHINPECYYVAADIDEKLLESALRQGADEVFLIDPDKSSKKHLPYKEKTFDLILLIEVLEHLDDNTSDETLAEAARLCSSRCIASVPYEPLWRMMNMVRLKYLPSFGNTPGHIRHFNRKTFRHLVSQEFTVEDLRIQLPWLMLSATIKIDQNK
;
A
#
# COMPACT_ATOMS: atom_id res chain seq x y z
N MET A 1 3.92 11.90 -23.23
CA MET A 1 3.65 11.30 -21.90
C MET A 1 2.40 10.45 -22.05
N ALA A 2 2.45 9.15 -21.79
CA ALA A 2 1.24 8.32 -21.83
C ALA A 2 0.28 8.87 -20.77
N SER A 3 -0.89 9.34 -21.19
CA SER A 3 -1.95 9.78 -20.27
C SER A 3 -2.29 8.59 -19.37
N ALA A 4 -2.09 8.75 -18.06
CA ALA A 4 -2.58 7.75 -17.11
C ALA A 4 -4.09 7.62 -17.32
N LYS A 5 -4.61 6.38 -17.44
CA LYS A 5 -6.05 6.19 -17.48
C LYS A 5 -6.67 6.86 -16.24
N PRO A 6 -7.78 7.60 -16.38
CA PRO A 6 -8.49 8.12 -15.23
C PRO A 6 -8.91 6.95 -14.33
N PHE A 7 -8.76 7.13 -13.02
CA PHE A 7 -9.24 6.20 -12.00
C PHE A 7 -10.44 6.84 -11.32
N HIS A 8 -11.50 6.07 -11.04
CA HIS A 8 -12.72 6.60 -10.43
C HIS A 8 -12.85 6.19 -8.97
N LYS A 9 -12.43 4.97 -8.63
CA LYS A 9 -12.46 4.48 -7.24
C LYS A 9 -11.08 4.02 -6.78
N VAL A 10 -10.60 4.63 -5.69
CA VAL A 10 -9.29 4.37 -5.08
C VAL A 10 -9.49 3.71 -3.73
N LEU A 11 -8.69 2.69 -3.44
CA LEU A 11 -8.55 2.11 -2.10
C LEU A 11 -7.11 2.27 -1.63
N GLU A 12 -6.91 2.79 -0.42
CA GLU A 12 -5.63 2.74 0.27
C GLU A 12 -5.74 1.83 1.49
N ILE A 13 -4.88 0.81 1.56
CA ILE A 13 -4.77 -0.11 2.69
C ILE A 13 -3.53 0.27 3.50
N GLY A 14 -3.70 0.48 4.80
CA GLY A 14 -2.70 1.10 5.66
C GLY A 14 -2.58 2.60 5.40
N CYS A 15 -3.71 3.32 5.36
CA CYS A 15 -3.73 4.74 4.97
C CYS A 15 -3.04 5.68 5.98
N GLY A 16 -2.79 5.19 7.20
CA GLY A 16 -2.26 5.99 8.30
C GLY A 16 -3.10 7.25 8.51
N GLU A 17 -2.41 8.38 8.74
CA GLU A 17 -3.06 9.69 8.95
C GLU A 17 -3.79 10.25 7.71
N GLY A 18 -3.75 9.55 6.57
CA GLY A 18 -4.43 9.97 5.34
C GLY A 18 -3.64 10.99 4.51
N ASN A 19 -2.33 11.06 4.68
CA ASN A 19 -1.48 12.09 4.05
C ASN A 19 -1.47 12.06 2.51
N ASN A 20 -1.80 10.92 1.90
CA ASN A 20 -1.88 10.78 0.45
C ASN A 20 -3.21 11.30 -0.13
N ILE A 21 -4.26 11.37 0.68
CA ILE A 21 -5.62 11.71 0.22
C ILE A 21 -5.68 13.09 -0.44
N PRO A 22 -5.17 14.19 0.18
CA PRO A 22 -5.26 15.51 -0.44
C PRO A 22 -4.49 15.60 -1.76
N LEU A 23 -3.37 14.87 -1.86
CA LEU A 23 -2.57 14.82 -3.07
C LEU A 23 -3.32 14.12 -4.21
N ILE A 24 -3.92 12.96 -3.93
CA ILE A 24 -4.68 12.20 -4.93
C ILE A 24 -5.93 12.97 -5.36
N LYS A 25 -6.67 13.56 -4.41
CA LYS A 25 -7.82 14.42 -4.69
C LYS A 25 -7.43 15.68 -5.48
N HIS A 26 -6.24 16.23 -5.27
CA HIS A 26 -5.76 17.36 -6.08
C HIS A 26 -5.53 16.97 -7.55
N ILE A 27 -4.96 15.78 -7.78
CA ILE A 27 -4.68 15.26 -9.13
C ILE A 27 -5.97 14.79 -9.82
N ASN A 28 -6.90 14.23 -9.06
CA ASN A 28 -8.16 13.69 -9.56
C ASN A 28 -9.31 13.99 -8.58
N PRO A 29 -9.89 15.21 -8.64
CA PRO A 29 -10.90 15.68 -7.69
C PRO A 29 -12.15 14.82 -7.60
N GLU A 30 -12.52 14.17 -8.70
CA GLU A 30 -13.74 13.37 -8.82
C GLU A 30 -13.56 11.91 -8.38
N CYS A 31 -12.37 11.50 -7.96
CA CYS A 31 -12.19 10.12 -7.50
C CYS A 31 -12.86 9.89 -6.14
N TYR A 32 -13.49 8.73 -5.99
CA TYR A 32 -14.00 8.24 -4.71
C TYR A 32 -12.90 7.47 -3.98
N TYR A 33 -12.44 8.01 -2.85
CA TYR A 33 -11.29 7.55 -2.10
C TYR A 33 -11.74 6.81 -0.83
N VAL A 34 -11.39 5.53 -0.76
CA VAL A 34 -11.65 4.67 0.39
C VAL A 34 -10.34 4.44 1.12
N ALA A 35 -10.33 4.67 2.43
CA ALA A 35 -9.15 4.49 3.26
C ALA A 35 -9.38 3.39 4.29
N ALA A 36 -8.42 2.48 4.44
CA ALA A 36 -8.51 1.39 5.40
C ALA A 36 -7.24 1.32 6.25
N ASP A 37 -7.40 1.13 7.56
CA ASP A 37 -6.31 1.06 8.52
C ASP A 37 -6.70 0.22 9.73
N ILE A 38 -5.72 -0.23 10.52
CA ILE A 38 -5.91 -0.98 11.76
C ILE A 38 -6.14 -0.09 12.97
N ASP A 39 -5.75 1.19 12.91
CA ASP A 39 -5.98 2.15 13.98
C ASP A 39 -7.17 3.06 13.67
N GLU A 40 -8.24 2.89 14.44
CA GLU A 40 -9.47 3.67 14.35
C GLU A 40 -9.23 5.18 14.47
N LYS A 41 -8.23 5.61 15.25
CA LYS A 41 -7.89 7.04 15.41
C LYS A 41 -7.33 7.63 14.12
N LEU A 42 -6.61 6.85 13.34
CA LEU A 42 -6.03 7.28 12.06
C LEU A 42 -7.13 7.46 11.01
N LEU A 43 -8.20 6.66 11.07
CA LEU A 43 -9.37 6.79 10.19
C LEU A 43 -10.12 8.12 10.37
N GLU A 44 -10.19 8.65 11.59
CA GLU A 44 -10.73 9.99 11.81
C GLU A 44 -9.89 11.06 11.10
N SER A 45 -8.56 10.90 11.07
CA SER A 45 -7.67 11.79 10.33
C SER A 45 -7.91 11.66 8.82
N ALA A 46 -8.01 10.43 8.31
CA ALA A 46 -8.29 10.19 6.89
C ALA A 46 -9.59 10.85 6.41
N LEU A 47 -10.66 10.81 7.22
CA LEU A 47 -11.90 11.55 6.92
C LEU A 47 -11.68 13.06 6.87
N ARG A 48 -10.92 13.63 7.82
CA ARG A 48 -10.58 15.07 7.83
C ARG A 48 -9.74 15.48 6.61
N GLN A 49 -8.92 14.56 6.10
CA GLN A 49 -8.10 14.75 4.89
C GLN A 49 -8.88 14.57 3.58
N GLY A 50 -10.15 14.14 3.66
CA GLY A 50 -11.05 14.06 2.51
C GLY A 50 -11.30 12.66 1.95
N ALA A 51 -11.09 11.59 2.74
CA ALA A 51 -11.60 10.27 2.37
C ALA A 51 -13.13 10.31 2.28
N ASP A 52 -13.69 9.61 1.28
CA ASP A 52 -15.15 9.49 1.12
C ASP A 52 -15.72 8.37 2.00
N GLU A 53 -14.92 7.34 2.28
CA GLU A 53 -15.28 6.22 3.15
C GLU A 53 -14.04 5.69 3.89
N VAL A 54 -14.24 5.21 5.11
CA VAL A 54 -13.16 4.63 5.92
C VAL A 54 -13.54 3.29 6.51
N PHE A 55 -12.58 2.38 6.61
CA PHE A 55 -12.77 1.04 7.17
C PHE A 55 -11.68 0.68 8.17
N LEU A 56 -12.12 0.18 9.33
CA LEU A 56 -11.24 -0.46 10.29
C LEU A 56 -11.00 -1.90 9.86
N ILE A 57 -9.77 -2.19 9.41
CA ILE A 57 -9.34 -3.52 9.01
C ILE A 57 -8.34 -4.07 10.02
N ASP A 58 -8.49 -5.33 10.39
CA ASP A 58 -7.57 -5.96 11.34
C ASP A 58 -7.35 -7.40 10.86
N PRO A 59 -6.19 -7.71 10.27
CA PRO A 59 -5.89 -9.03 9.73
C PRO A 59 -5.98 -10.15 10.77
N ASP A 60 -5.75 -9.83 12.05
CA ASP A 60 -5.82 -10.78 13.17
C ASP A 60 -7.26 -11.04 13.63
N LYS A 61 -8.22 -10.21 13.20
CA LYS A 61 -9.64 -10.36 13.53
C LYS A 61 -10.43 -10.77 12.30
N SER A 62 -10.89 -12.02 12.28
CA SER A 62 -11.66 -12.59 11.16
C SER A 62 -12.84 -11.73 10.69
N SER A 63 -13.54 -11.06 11.62
CA SER A 63 -14.68 -10.18 11.29
C SER A 63 -14.30 -8.85 10.63
N LYS A 64 -13.02 -8.48 10.66
CA LYS A 64 -12.47 -7.21 10.12
C LYS A 64 -11.38 -7.45 9.09
N LYS A 65 -11.22 -8.69 8.62
CA LYS A 65 -10.16 -9.09 7.70
C LYS A 65 -10.43 -8.69 6.25
N HIS A 66 -11.70 -8.62 5.87
CA HIS A 66 -12.13 -8.33 4.50
C HIS A 66 -12.94 -7.05 4.42
N LEU A 67 -12.75 -6.30 3.35
CA LEU A 67 -13.56 -5.13 3.06
C LEU A 67 -14.90 -5.56 2.44
N PRO A 68 -16.02 -4.90 2.77
CA PRO A 68 -17.37 -5.29 2.33
C PRO A 68 -17.66 -4.87 0.88
N TYR A 69 -16.69 -5.05 -0.02
CA TYR A 69 -16.82 -4.79 -1.45
C TYR A 69 -16.74 -6.07 -2.27
N LYS A 70 -17.42 -6.05 -3.41
CA LYS A 70 -17.31 -7.10 -4.43
C LYS A 70 -15.91 -7.09 -5.04
N GLU A 71 -15.54 -8.20 -5.66
CA GLU A 71 -14.31 -8.25 -6.47
C GLU A 71 -14.29 -7.15 -7.54
N LYS A 72 -13.09 -6.71 -7.94
CA LYS A 72 -12.86 -5.77 -9.05
C LYS A 72 -13.65 -4.45 -8.91
N THR A 73 -13.67 -3.91 -7.70
CA THR A 73 -14.37 -2.65 -7.36
C THR A 73 -13.49 -1.41 -7.53
N PHE A 74 -12.16 -1.54 -7.37
CA PHE A 74 -11.25 -0.39 -7.30
C PHE A 74 -10.30 -0.34 -8.49
N ASP A 75 -10.31 0.78 -9.22
CA ASP A 75 -9.43 1.00 -10.37
C ASP A 75 -7.97 1.15 -9.96
N LEU A 76 -7.75 1.69 -8.76
CA LEU A 76 -6.45 1.89 -8.16
C LEU A 76 -6.44 1.42 -6.72
N ILE A 77 -5.49 0.56 -6.38
CA ILE A 77 -5.17 0.22 -4.99
C ILE A 77 -3.79 0.76 -4.63
N LEU A 78 -3.69 1.32 -3.43
CA LEU A 78 -2.48 1.88 -2.85
C LEU A 78 -2.08 1.06 -1.62
N LEU A 79 -0.81 0.65 -1.57
CA LEU A 79 -0.13 -0.03 -0.46
C LEU A 79 1.16 0.74 -0.17
N ILE A 80 1.03 1.93 0.40
CA ILE A 80 2.14 2.87 0.58
C ILE A 80 2.68 2.73 2.00
N GLU A 81 3.92 2.26 2.14
CA GLU A 81 4.61 2.14 3.44
C GLU A 81 3.80 1.33 4.49
N VAL A 82 3.18 0.22 4.04
CA VAL A 82 2.38 -0.67 4.90
C VAL A 82 3.01 -2.06 5.02
N LEU A 83 3.59 -2.60 3.94
CA LEU A 83 4.00 -4.01 3.88
C LEU A 83 5.20 -4.35 4.79
N GLU A 84 6.00 -3.36 5.19
CA GLU A 84 7.11 -3.47 6.14
C GLU A 84 6.64 -3.70 7.58
N HIS A 85 5.38 -3.37 7.87
CA HIS A 85 4.76 -3.51 9.17
C HIS A 85 4.01 -4.83 9.36
N LEU A 86 3.79 -5.56 8.26
CA LEU A 86 3.04 -6.82 8.25
C LEU A 86 4.00 -8.00 8.28
N ASP A 87 3.62 -9.09 8.94
CA ASP A 87 4.40 -10.33 8.84
C ASP A 87 4.16 -11.02 7.49
N ASP A 88 4.83 -12.15 7.23
CA ASP A 88 4.71 -12.83 5.94
C ASP A 88 3.26 -13.27 5.64
N ASN A 89 2.55 -13.85 6.62
CA ASN A 89 1.18 -14.34 6.41
C ASN A 89 0.23 -13.17 6.19
N THR A 90 0.31 -12.15 7.03
CA THR A 90 -0.53 -10.96 6.91
C THR A 90 -0.29 -10.21 5.61
N SER A 91 0.96 -10.18 5.14
CA SER A 91 1.30 -9.58 3.84
C SER A 91 0.67 -10.31 2.67
N ASP A 92 0.73 -11.64 2.68
CA ASP A 92 0.14 -12.47 1.62
C ASP A 92 -1.39 -12.30 1.59
N GLU A 93 -2.04 -12.31 2.75
CA GLU A 93 -3.48 -12.09 2.88
C GLU A 93 -3.92 -10.68 2.45
N THR A 94 -3.14 -9.66 2.80
CA THR A 94 -3.38 -8.27 2.40
C THR A 94 -3.27 -8.11 0.89
N LEU A 95 -2.28 -8.75 0.27
CA LEU A 95 -2.10 -8.73 -1.18
C LEU A 95 -3.19 -9.51 -1.90
N ALA A 96 -3.65 -10.65 -1.36
CA ALA A 96 -4.75 -11.41 -1.92
C ALA A 96 -6.06 -10.62 -1.88
N GLU A 97 -6.35 -9.95 -0.76
CA GLU A 97 -7.53 -9.08 -0.64
C GLU A 97 -7.43 -7.87 -1.59
N ALA A 98 -6.26 -7.24 -1.68
CA ALA A 98 -6.00 -6.18 -2.65
C ALA A 98 -6.25 -6.69 -4.08
N ALA A 99 -5.70 -7.84 -4.46
CA ALA A 99 -5.88 -8.38 -5.81
C ALA A 99 -7.33 -8.74 -6.13
N ARG A 100 -8.08 -9.29 -5.16
CA ARG A 100 -9.52 -9.53 -5.27
C ARG A 100 -10.29 -8.24 -5.57
N LEU A 101 -9.95 -7.16 -4.88
CA LEU A 101 -10.65 -5.88 -4.95
C LEU A 101 -10.23 -5.01 -6.14
N CYS A 102 -9.02 -5.18 -6.63
CA CYS A 102 -8.47 -4.41 -7.75
C CYS A 102 -9.22 -4.75 -9.04
N SER A 103 -9.52 -3.74 -9.87
CA SER A 103 -10.04 -3.91 -11.24
C SER A 103 -8.99 -3.61 -12.30
N SER A 104 -7.95 -2.83 -11.96
CA SER A 104 -6.93 -2.43 -12.93
C SER A 104 -5.50 -2.42 -12.37
N ARG A 105 -5.16 -1.47 -11.48
CA ARG A 105 -3.77 -1.22 -11.07
C ARG A 105 -3.58 -1.18 -9.56
N CYS A 106 -2.42 -1.64 -9.12
CA CYS A 106 -1.90 -1.51 -7.77
C CYS A 106 -0.60 -0.70 -7.79
N ILE A 107 -0.44 0.21 -6.84
CA ILE A 107 0.80 0.92 -6.58
C ILE A 107 1.21 0.59 -5.14
N ALA A 108 2.47 0.21 -4.96
CA ALA A 108 3.01 -0.10 -3.64
C ALA A 108 4.36 0.57 -3.44
N SER A 109 4.66 0.96 -2.21
CA SER A 109 5.99 1.40 -1.81
C SER A 109 6.42 0.76 -0.50
N VAL A 110 7.74 0.61 -0.36
CA VAL A 110 8.40 0.18 0.87
C VAL A 110 9.75 0.89 1.01
N PRO A 111 10.28 1.04 2.22
CA PRO A 111 11.63 1.51 2.45
C PRO A 111 12.66 0.66 1.71
N TYR A 112 13.63 1.31 1.04
CA TYR A 112 14.69 0.58 0.36
C TYR A 112 15.79 0.15 1.34
N GLU A 113 15.86 -1.15 1.66
CA GLU A 113 16.84 -1.70 2.60
C GLU A 113 18.07 -2.28 1.87
N PRO A 114 19.28 -2.16 2.45
CA PRO A 114 19.60 -1.61 3.78
C PRO A 114 19.79 -0.08 3.83
N LEU A 115 19.54 0.63 2.73
CA LEU A 115 19.84 2.06 2.60
C LEU A 115 19.04 2.92 3.59
N TRP A 116 17.76 2.60 3.80
CA TRP A 116 16.90 3.27 4.78
C TRP A 116 17.53 3.26 6.18
N ARG A 117 17.93 2.09 6.67
CA ARG A 117 18.60 1.95 7.97
C ARG A 117 19.93 2.68 8.03
N MET A 118 20.72 2.63 6.96
CA MET A 118 21.97 3.40 6.88
C MET A 118 21.72 4.90 7.00
N MET A 119 20.70 5.43 6.31
CA MET A 119 20.33 6.84 6.40
C MET A 119 19.84 7.24 7.79
N ASN A 120 19.10 6.36 8.48
CA ASN A 120 18.72 6.59 9.87
C ASN A 120 19.95 6.67 10.78
N MET A 121 20.93 5.78 10.62
CA MET A 121 22.17 5.82 11.41
C MET A 121 23.02 7.06 11.13
N VAL A 122 23.12 7.51 9.87
CA VAL A 122 23.81 8.76 9.50
C VAL A 122 23.16 9.97 10.19
N ARG A 123 21.83 9.92 10.41
CA ARG A 123 21.07 10.93 11.17
C ARG A 123 21.02 10.67 12.67
N LEU A 124 21.81 9.72 13.17
CA LEU A 124 21.89 9.30 14.58
C LEU A 124 20.56 8.79 15.17
N LYS A 125 19.68 8.24 14.32
CA LYS A 125 18.40 7.66 14.73
C LYS A 125 18.48 6.14 14.87
N TYR A 126 17.74 5.62 15.86
CA TYR A 126 17.54 4.19 16.12
C TYR A 126 18.83 3.36 16.20
N LEU A 127 19.93 3.97 16.69
CA LEU A 127 21.24 3.34 16.75
C LEU A 127 21.25 1.99 17.51
N PRO A 128 20.56 1.84 18.67
CA PRO A 128 20.50 0.55 19.36
C PRO A 128 19.84 -0.56 18.52
N SER A 129 18.99 -0.18 17.57
CA SER A 129 18.31 -1.07 16.63
C SER A 129 18.96 -1.06 15.24
N PHE A 130 20.22 -0.61 15.14
CA PHE A 130 20.96 -0.54 13.88
C PHE A 130 20.18 0.20 12.77
N GLY A 131 19.61 1.36 13.11
CA GLY A 131 18.85 2.22 12.20
C GLY A 131 17.43 1.74 11.88
N ASN A 132 16.96 0.64 12.48
CA ASN A 132 15.61 0.12 12.21
C ASN A 132 14.53 1.04 12.77
N THR A 133 13.59 1.45 11.93
CA THR A 133 12.42 2.24 12.37
C THR A 133 11.51 1.33 13.22
N PRO A 134 10.95 1.82 14.35
CA PRO A 134 9.98 1.07 15.14
C PRO A 134 8.81 0.57 14.29
N GLY A 135 8.41 -0.68 14.49
CA GLY A 135 7.33 -1.30 13.73
C GLY A 135 7.74 -1.88 12.37
N HIS A 136 8.96 -1.62 11.86
CA HIS A 136 9.44 -2.28 10.64
C HIS A 136 9.92 -3.68 11.00
N ILE A 137 9.08 -4.67 10.74
CA ILE A 137 9.37 -6.09 10.98
C ILE A 137 9.94 -6.77 9.74
N ARG A 138 9.60 -6.26 8.54
CA ARG A 138 10.15 -6.74 7.26
C ARG A 138 11.02 -5.67 6.59
N HIS A 139 12.01 -6.14 5.84
CA HIS A 139 12.99 -5.29 5.16
C HIS A 139 13.09 -5.68 3.69
N PHE A 140 12.89 -4.72 2.80
CA PHE A 140 12.74 -5.00 1.38
C PHE A 140 13.89 -4.48 0.54
N ASN A 141 14.32 -5.33 -0.39
CA ASN A 141 15.13 -4.92 -1.52
C ASN A 141 14.32 -5.13 -2.82
N ARG A 142 14.89 -4.75 -3.96
CA ARG A 142 14.21 -4.85 -5.27
C ARG A 142 13.72 -6.26 -5.62
N LYS A 143 14.42 -7.31 -5.16
CA LYS A 143 14.07 -8.70 -5.48
C LYS A 143 12.95 -9.19 -4.56
N THR A 144 13.10 -9.01 -3.25
CA THR A 144 12.10 -9.48 -2.28
C THR A 144 10.78 -8.74 -2.41
N PHE A 145 10.83 -7.41 -2.62
CA PHE A 145 9.62 -6.62 -2.85
C PHE A 145 8.87 -7.02 -4.11
N ARG A 146 9.58 -7.15 -5.25
CA ARG A 146 8.99 -7.64 -6.50
C ARG A 146 8.39 -9.03 -6.32
N HIS A 147 9.13 -9.93 -5.68
CA HIS A 147 8.70 -11.32 -5.51
C HIS A 147 7.37 -11.40 -4.74
N LEU A 148 7.27 -10.66 -3.63
CA LEU A 148 6.07 -10.58 -2.82
C LEU A 148 4.87 -10.08 -3.64
N VAL A 149 4.99 -8.90 -4.27
CA VAL A 149 3.87 -8.34 -5.06
C VAL A 149 3.52 -9.22 -6.27
N SER A 150 4.51 -9.92 -6.84
CA SER A 150 4.29 -10.81 -7.99
C SER A 150 3.49 -12.08 -7.68
N GLN A 151 3.24 -12.39 -6.40
CA GLN A 151 2.37 -13.51 -6.02
C GLN A 151 0.93 -13.28 -6.50
N GLU A 152 0.46 -12.02 -6.46
CA GLU A 152 -0.93 -11.69 -6.81
C GLU A 152 -1.04 -10.77 -8.03
N PHE A 153 -0.02 -9.95 -8.31
CA PHE A 153 -0.04 -8.98 -9.41
C PHE A 153 1.05 -9.26 -10.46
N THR A 154 0.92 -8.64 -11.62
CA THR A 154 1.96 -8.53 -12.65
C THR A 154 2.69 -7.21 -12.47
N VAL A 155 3.94 -7.23 -12.00
CA VAL A 155 4.74 -6.01 -11.79
C VAL A 155 5.17 -5.41 -13.13
N GLU A 156 4.65 -4.23 -13.48
CA GLU A 156 4.95 -3.53 -14.74
C GLU A 156 6.24 -2.71 -14.63
N ASP A 157 6.44 -2.04 -13.49
CA ASP A 157 7.59 -1.17 -13.25
C ASP A 157 8.00 -1.23 -11.77
N LEU A 158 9.31 -1.16 -11.52
CA LEU A 158 9.87 -1.06 -10.17
C LEU A 158 11.03 -0.07 -10.21
N ARG A 159 10.83 1.06 -9.53
CA ARG A 159 11.78 2.16 -9.45
C ARG A 159 12.33 2.29 -8.04
N ILE A 160 13.56 2.78 -7.99
CA ILE A 160 14.13 3.32 -6.77
C ILE A 160 13.80 4.82 -6.78
N GLN A 161 13.02 5.28 -5.82
CA GLN A 161 12.72 6.70 -5.57
C GLN A 161 13.27 7.02 -4.19
N LEU A 162 14.59 7.22 -4.12
CA LEU A 162 15.31 7.23 -2.85
C LEU A 162 14.66 8.15 -1.80
N PRO A 163 14.53 7.67 -0.54
CA PRO A 163 14.98 6.38 0.00
C PRO A 163 14.04 5.16 -0.19
N TRP A 164 13.04 5.25 -1.05
CA TRP A 164 12.01 4.22 -1.22
C TRP A 164 12.20 3.34 -2.46
N LEU A 165 11.60 2.15 -2.41
CA LEU A 165 11.21 1.39 -3.59
C LEU A 165 9.75 1.67 -3.88
N MET A 166 9.43 1.93 -5.15
CA MET A 166 8.06 2.10 -5.61
C MET A 166 7.82 1.22 -6.82
N LEU A 167 6.69 0.54 -6.87
CA LEU A 167 6.29 -0.25 -8.01
C LEU A 167 4.86 0.05 -8.44
N SER A 168 4.61 -0.21 -9.73
CA SER A 168 3.26 -0.28 -10.28
C SER A 168 3.05 -1.68 -10.84
N ALA A 169 1.88 -2.24 -10.56
CA ALA A 169 1.50 -3.58 -10.99
C ALA A 169 0.05 -3.62 -11.48
N THR A 170 -0.26 -4.56 -12.35
CA THR A 170 -1.62 -4.82 -12.84
C THR A 170 -2.09 -6.20 -12.43
N ILE A 171 -3.40 -6.44 -12.45
CA ILE A 171 -3.95 -7.76 -12.11
C ILE A 171 -3.44 -8.79 -13.13
N LYS A 172 -3.14 -10.00 -12.66
CA LYS A 172 -2.85 -11.13 -13.54
C LYS A 172 -4.07 -11.39 -14.44
N ILE A 173 -3.87 -11.31 -15.76
CA ILE A 173 -4.90 -11.69 -16.70
C ILE A 173 -4.99 -13.21 -16.65
N ASP A 174 -6.14 -13.74 -16.20
CA ASP A 174 -6.43 -15.17 -16.32
C ASP A 174 -6.32 -15.58 -17.79
N GLN A 175 -5.36 -16.45 -18.10
CA GLN A 175 -5.16 -17.01 -19.44
C GLN A 175 -6.16 -18.13 -19.78
N ASN A 176 -7.20 -18.33 -18.95
CA ASN A 176 -8.24 -19.35 -19.14
C ASN A 176 -9.61 -18.74 -19.48
N LYS A 177 -9.67 -17.95 -20.57
CA LYS A 177 -10.91 -17.68 -21.29
C LYS A 177 -10.75 -17.91 -22.77
#